data_AF-A0A7R9IBT5-F1
#
_entry.id   AF-A0A7R9IBT5-F1
#
_cell.length_a   1.000
_cell.length_b   1.000
_cell.length_c   1.000
_cell.angle_alpha   90.00
_cell.angle_beta   90.00
_cell.angle_gamma   90.00
#
_symmetry.space_group_name_H-M   'P 1'
#
loop_
_entity.id
_entity.type
_entity.pdbx_description
1 polymer ?
#
loop_
_entity_poly.entity_id
_entity_poly.type
_entity_poly.pdbx_seq_one_letter_code
_entity_poly.pdbx_strand_id
1 'polypeptide(L)'
;MTRFRDQAYLLNIPSWDWKQGDDVICLAELKLGFIAQSCLAPGFSTMMANLFAMRSFKTSPDMQSWQNDYLRGTGMEMYTETLSPTFIGMPFAQATE
;
A
#
# COMPACT_ATOMS: atom_id res chain seq x y z
N MET A 1 -18.86 -2.71 -14.46
CA MET A 1 -18.41 -4.09 -14.80
C MET A 1 -17.64 -4.17 -16.13
N THR A 2 -17.64 -3.12 -16.95
CA THR A 2 -16.97 -3.08 -18.26
C THR A 2 -15.44 -2.87 -18.23
N ARG A 3 -14.87 -2.29 -17.16
CA ARG A 3 -13.42 -1.93 -17.10
C ARG A 3 -12.44 -3.04 -16.69
N PHE A 4 -12.90 -4.13 -16.08
CA PHE A 4 -12.03 -5.26 -15.69
C PHE A 4 -11.54 -6.06 -16.90
N ARG A 5 -12.34 -6.06 -17.99
CA ARG A 5 -12.00 -6.77 -19.23
C ARG A 5 -10.81 -6.14 -19.96
N ASP A 6 -10.64 -4.83 -19.85
CA ASP A 6 -9.58 -4.08 -20.55
C ASP A 6 -8.16 -4.49 -20.09
N GLN A 7 -8.00 -4.86 -18.81
CA GLN A 7 -6.74 -5.33 -18.26
C GLN A 7 -6.30 -6.69 -18.84
N ALA A 8 -7.25 -7.56 -19.19
CA ALA A 8 -6.96 -8.85 -19.80
C ALA A 8 -6.43 -8.73 -21.24
N TYR A 9 -6.70 -7.62 -21.94
CA TYR A 9 -6.19 -7.40 -23.29
C TYR A 9 -4.70 -7.03 -23.32
N LEU A 10 -4.16 -6.48 -22.23
CA LEU A 10 -2.73 -6.15 -22.13
C LEU A 10 -1.85 -7.39 -22.08
N LEU A 11 -2.35 -8.50 -21.54
CA LEU A 11 -1.69 -9.82 -21.57
C LEU A 11 -1.56 -10.39 -22.99
N ASN A 12 -2.31 -9.87 -23.96
CA ASN A 12 -2.22 -10.29 -25.35
C ASN A 12 -1.16 -9.49 -26.15
N ILE A 13 -0.51 -8.48 -25.55
CA ILE A 13 0.58 -7.74 -26.19
C ILE A 13 1.85 -8.61 -26.09
N PRO A 14 2.47 -9.02 -27.21
CA PRO A 14 3.61 -9.96 -27.19
C PRO A 14 4.84 -9.47 -26.43
N SER A 15 4.98 -8.15 -26.27
CA SER A 15 6.07 -7.52 -25.54
C SER A 15 5.76 -7.29 -24.05
N TRP A 16 4.55 -7.60 -23.57
CA TRP A 16 4.17 -7.42 -22.17
C TRP A 16 4.73 -8.55 -21.32
N ASP A 17 5.56 -8.22 -20.34
CA ASP A 17 6.15 -9.19 -19.41
C ASP A 17 6.10 -8.69 -17.96
N TRP A 18 5.12 -9.21 -17.21
CA TRP A 18 4.97 -8.92 -15.77
C TRP A 18 6.20 -9.34 -14.94
N LYS A 19 7.02 -10.28 -15.43
CA LYS A 19 8.27 -10.67 -14.73
C LYS A 19 9.36 -9.62 -14.87
N GLN A 20 9.26 -8.74 -15.87
CA GLN A 20 10.17 -7.61 -16.08
C GLN A 20 9.67 -6.30 -15.45
N GLY A 21 8.51 -6.34 -14.76
CA GLY A 21 7.96 -5.20 -14.04
C GLY A 21 6.86 -4.44 -14.78
N ASP A 22 6.31 -5.02 -15.86
CA ASP A 22 5.11 -4.46 -16.50
C ASP A 22 3.88 -4.68 -15.60
N ASP A 23 3.47 -3.61 -14.90
CA ASP A 23 2.32 -3.60 -14.00
C ASP A 23 1.17 -2.74 -14.53
N VAL A 24 -0.07 -3.19 -14.33
CA VAL A 24 -1.29 -2.42 -14.64
C VAL A 24 -2.00 -2.08 -13.36
N ILE A 25 -2.23 -0.78 -13.15
CA ILE A 25 -3.02 -0.29 -12.01
C ILE A 25 -4.45 0.01 -12.46
N CYS A 26 -5.39 -0.88 -12.12
CA CYS A 26 -6.80 -0.63 -12.33
C CYS A 26 -7.38 0.27 -11.22
N LEU A 27 -7.50 1.57 -11.50
CA LEU A 27 -8.02 2.54 -10.52
C LEU A 27 -9.43 2.21 -10.00
N ALA A 28 -10.27 1.61 -10.85
CA ALA A 28 -11.63 1.24 -10.47
C ALA A 28 -11.63 0.07 -9.47
N GLU A 29 -10.75 -0.90 -9.68
CA GLU A 29 -10.55 -2.04 -8.78
C GLU A 29 -9.98 -1.56 -7.44
N LEU A 30 -8.91 -0.77 -7.46
CA LEU A 30 -8.31 -0.23 -6.24
C LEU A 30 -9.31 0.59 -5.43
N LYS A 31 -10.06 1.48 -6.08
CA LYS A 31 -11.05 2.31 -5.40
C LYS A 31 -12.13 1.46 -4.72
N LEU A 32 -12.70 0.49 -5.43
CA LEU A 32 -13.73 -0.37 -4.87
C LEU A 32 -13.17 -1.31 -3.80
N GLY A 33 -11.95 -1.82 -3.98
CA GLY A 33 -11.24 -2.63 -2.99
C GLY A 33 -11.00 -1.88 -1.69
N PHE A 34 -10.52 -0.63 -1.75
CA PHE A 34 -10.32 0.20 -0.55
C PHE A 34 -11.62 0.53 0.18
N ILE A 35 -12.72 0.78 -0.55
CA ILE A 35 -14.04 0.98 0.06
C ILE A 35 -14.52 -0.31 0.73
N ALA A 36 -14.41 -1.46 0.03
CA ALA A 36 -14.82 -2.75 0.56
C ALA A 36 -14.05 -3.12 1.84
N GLN A 37 -12.73 -2.91 1.88
CA GLN A 37 -11.93 -3.12 3.08
C GLN A 37 -12.26 -2.12 4.19
N SER A 38 -12.61 -0.88 3.84
CA SER A 38 -13.06 0.11 4.84
C SER A 38 -14.41 -0.25 5.47
N CYS A 39 -15.25 -1.05 4.80
CA CYS A 39 -16.46 -1.63 5.41
C CYS A 39 -16.15 -2.67 6.49
N LEU A 40 -14.99 -3.34 6.42
CA LEU A 40 -14.54 -4.29 7.44
C LEU A 40 -13.75 -3.60 8.56
N ALA A 41 -12.92 -2.63 8.21
CA ALA A 41 -12.09 -1.85 9.12
C ALA A 41 -12.16 -0.35 8.78
N PRO A 42 -12.99 0.44 9.51
CA PRO A 42 -13.10 1.88 9.27
C PRO A 42 -11.75 2.60 9.33
N GLY A 43 -11.46 3.44 8.33
CA GLY A 43 -10.22 4.19 8.21
C GLY A 43 -9.12 3.50 7.39
N PHE A 44 -9.31 2.23 6.98
CA PHE A 44 -8.34 1.48 6.17
C PHE A 44 -7.92 2.21 4.89
N SER A 45 -8.87 2.78 4.13
CA SER A 45 -8.57 3.51 2.90
C SER A 45 -7.64 4.71 3.13
N THR A 46 -7.83 5.44 4.23
CA THR A 46 -7.02 6.61 4.58
C THR A 46 -5.62 6.19 4.99
N MET A 47 -5.50 5.11 5.76
CA MET A 47 -4.21 4.52 6.12
C MET A 47 -3.42 4.11 4.88
N MET A 48 -4.03 3.32 3.97
CA MET A 48 -3.37 2.90 2.74
C MET A 48 -2.99 4.07 1.84
N ALA A 49 -3.87 5.08 1.71
CA ALA A 49 -3.59 6.26 0.92
C ALA A 49 -2.38 7.05 1.44
N ASN A 50 -2.18 7.09 2.76
CA ASN A 50 -1.01 7.72 3.36
C ASN A 50 0.27 6.91 3.12
N LEU A 51 0.23 5.58 3.20
CA LEU A 51 1.40 4.72 2.97
C LEU A 51 1.96 4.77 1.54
N PHE A 52 1.11 5.06 0.55
CA PHE A 52 1.52 5.24 -0.86
C PHE A 52 1.95 6.67 -1.18
N ALA A 53 1.64 7.64 -0.33
CA ALA A 53 1.95 9.04 -0.57
C ALA A 53 3.25 9.41 0.14
N MET A 54 4.29 9.76 -0.63
CA MET A 54 5.49 10.37 -0.03
C MET A 54 5.12 11.71 0.62
N ARG A 55 5.19 11.76 1.95
CA ARG A 55 4.87 12.96 2.73
C ARG A 55 5.92 13.17 3.81
N SER A 56 6.60 14.32 3.75
CA SER A 56 7.35 14.81 4.90
C SER A 56 6.38 15.45 5.88
N PHE A 57 6.43 15.04 7.14
CA PHE A 57 5.63 15.65 8.20
C PHE A 57 6.51 16.51 9.12
N LYS A 58 5.91 17.57 9.65
CA LYS A 58 6.49 18.41 10.70
C LYS A 58 5.44 18.56 11.79
N THR A 59 5.72 18.02 12.96
CA THR A 59 4.89 18.24 14.16
C THR A 59 5.18 19.63 14.73
N SER A 60 4.20 20.21 15.41
CA SER A 60 4.37 21.48 16.13
C SER A 60 3.79 21.35 17.53
N PRO A 61 4.43 21.91 18.57
CA PRO A 61 3.85 22.00 19.90
C PRO A 61 2.55 22.83 19.94
N ASP A 62 2.30 23.66 18.93
CA ASP A 62 1.06 24.45 18.79
C ASP A 62 -0.11 23.66 18.18
N MET A 63 0.15 22.45 17.66
CA MET A 63 -0.90 21.57 17.11
C MET A 63 -1.56 20.73 18.19
N GLN A 64 -2.83 20.36 17.96
CA GLN A 64 -3.53 19.43 18.84
C GLN A 64 -2.86 18.06 18.82
N SER A 65 -2.88 17.33 19.94
CA SER A 65 -2.20 16.03 20.08
C SER A 65 -2.59 15.04 18.97
N TRP A 66 -3.89 14.88 18.69
CA TRP A 66 -4.37 13.98 17.64
C TRP A 66 -3.86 14.34 16.24
N GLN A 67 -3.61 15.63 15.97
CA GLN A 67 -3.07 16.08 14.68
C GLN A 67 -1.60 15.69 14.56
N ASN A 68 -0.83 15.87 15.64
CA ASN A 68 0.56 15.45 15.68
C ASN A 68 0.68 13.92 15.49
N ASP A 69 -0.16 13.13 16.15
CA ASP A 69 -0.18 11.68 15.99
C ASP A 69 -0.60 11.24 14.59
N TYR A 70 -1.63 11.88 14.02
CA TYR A 70 -2.07 11.62 12.66
C TYR A 70 -0.97 11.96 11.63
N LEU A 71 -0.34 13.13 11.77
CA LEU A 71 0.74 13.56 10.88
C LEU A 71 1.96 12.64 10.95
N ARG A 72 2.30 12.14 12.14
CA ARG A 72 3.33 11.12 12.30
C ARG A 72 3.01 9.88 11.48
N GLY A 73 1.76 9.40 11.54
CA GLY A 73 1.30 8.27 10.73
C GLY A 73 1.37 8.53 9.22
N THR A 74 1.18 9.78 8.78
CA THR A 74 1.26 10.14 7.35
C THR A 74 2.68 10.11 6.79
N GLY A 75 3.70 10.11 7.65
CA GLY A 75 5.10 9.97 7.24
C GLY A 75 5.60 8.54 7.14
N MET A 76 4.74 7.56 7.40
CA MET A 76 5.08 6.14 7.25
C MET A 76 4.88 5.74 5.79
N GLU A 77 5.79 4.93 5.25
CA GLU A 77 5.80 4.49 3.86
C GLU A 77 6.03 2.98 3.77
N MET A 78 5.67 2.37 2.64
CA MET A 78 5.97 0.96 2.35
C MET A 78 7.33 0.82 1.66
N TYR A 79 8.16 -0.10 2.17
CA TYR A 79 9.48 -0.41 1.63
C TYR A 79 9.64 -1.90 1.37
N THR A 80 10.49 -2.22 0.41
CA THR A 80 10.88 -3.60 0.08
C THR A 80 12.35 -3.79 0.39
N GLU A 81 12.66 -4.75 1.27
CA GLU A 81 14.02 -5.04 1.70
C GLU A 81 14.27 -6.55 1.80
N THR A 82 15.53 -6.96 1.68
CA THR A 82 15.94 -8.36 1.87
C THR A 82 16.28 -8.61 3.34
N LEU A 83 15.69 -9.64 3.94
CA LEU A 83 15.94 -9.98 5.35
C LEU A 83 17.34 -10.58 5.56
N SER A 84 17.91 -10.34 6.75
CA SER A 84 19.19 -10.92 7.17
C SER A 84 19.14 -12.46 7.21
N PRO A 85 20.26 -13.16 6.93
CA PRO A 85 20.36 -14.61 7.12
C PRO A 85 20.00 -15.11 8.52
N THR A 86 20.05 -14.25 9.54
CA THR A 86 19.63 -14.57 10.91
C THR A 86 18.17 -15.01 11.02
N PHE A 87 17.32 -14.59 10.07
CA PHE A 87 15.91 -14.98 10.01
C PHE A 87 15.67 -16.32 9.29
N ILE A 88 16.70 -16.97 8.73
CA ILE A 88 16.55 -18.26 8.03
C ILE A 88 16.04 -19.33 8.99
N GLY A 89 14.94 -19.98 8.63
CA GLY A 89 14.31 -21.04 9.45
C GLY A 89 13.47 -20.51 10.61
N MET A 90 13.43 -19.20 10.83
CA MET A 90 12.56 -18.57 11.82
C MET A 90 11.11 -18.50 11.30
N PRO A 91 10.09 -18.90 12.09
CA PRO A 91 8.69 -18.68 11.72
C PRO A 91 8.36 -17.20 11.58
N PHE A 92 7.48 -16.83 10.63
CA PHE A 92 7.11 -15.44 10.37
C PHE A 92 6.65 -14.70 11.65
N ALA A 93 5.81 -15.34 12.47
CA ALA A 93 5.32 -14.74 13.72
C ALA A 93 6.46 -14.35 14.68
N GLN A 94 7.53 -15.15 14.75
CA GLN A 94 8.71 -14.86 15.57
C GLN A 94 9.60 -13.77 14.93
N ALA A 95 9.65 -13.70 13.59
CA ALA A 95 10.40 -12.67 12.88
C ALA A 95 9.76 -11.27 12.98
N THR A 96 8.45 -11.21 13.28
CA THR A 96 7.67 -9.96 13.38
C THR A 96 7.28 -9.56 14.80
N GLU A 97 7.71 -10.31 15.81
CA GLU A 97 7.51 -10.00 17.24
C GLU A 97 8.34 -8.79 17.67
#